data_AF-A0A3A8N1C5-F1
#
_entry.id   AF-A0A3A8N1C5-F1
#
_cell.length_a   1.000
_cell.length_b   1.000
_cell.length_c   1.000
_cell.angle_alpha   90.00
_cell.angle_beta   90.00
_cell.angle_gamma   90.00
#
_symmetry.space_group_name_H-M   'P 1'
#
loop_
_entity.id
_entity.type
_entity.pdbx_description
1 polymer ?
#
loop_
_entity_poly.entity_id
_entity_poly.type
_entity_poly.pdbx_seq_one_letter_code
_entity_poly.pdbx_strand_id
1 'polypeptide(L)'
;QFSVGANIATGAMKGVQAAVGGNVASSFTGLQASTGLNYARGMEGAQLSLINVGGDVSGAQVGLVNIAGKMDGLQLGLINVARHSDGEALGILSFIGNGQANVQLWASDIAYTNVAVKFGSQHFHTLLTLGFNPGTHTHRRRYVAGAGFGTHLTKGSLFFDLDVMGSSVHADNLFRDGDGTNVLGQLRLVAGWQVAKRFALIGGVVGNTLVTWDNGDRWEELGIGPEWRSTSDGGSTTVRVWPGVLLGVQL
;
A
#
# COMPACT_ATOMS: atom_id res chain seq x y z
N GLN A 1 -28.66 -7.89 20.44
CA GLN A 1 -29.67 -6.90 20.03
C GLN A 1 -29.73 -6.90 18.51
N PHE A 2 -30.94 -6.87 17.95
CA PHE A 2 -31.17 -6.85 16.51
C PHE A 2 -32.14 -5.72 16.19
N SER A 3 -31.83 -4.85 15.23
CA SER A 3 -32.74 -3.77 14.82
C SER A 3 -32.57 -3.39 13.34
N VAL A 4 -33.56 -2.72 12.77
CA VAL A 4 -33.44 -2.12 11.43
C VAL A 4 -32.78 -0.74 11.53
N GLY A 5 -33.20 0.08 12.50
CA GLY A 5 -32.66 1.42 12.70
C GLY A 5 -31.30 1.43 13.39
N ALA A 6 -31.30 1.62 14.70
CA ALA A 6 -30.07 1.63 15.48
C ALA A 6 -30.23 0.90 16.81
N ASN A 7 -29.14 0.28 17.28
CA ASN A 7 -29.01 -0.20 18.64
C ASN A 7 -28.17 0.79 19.44
N ILE A 8 -28.68 1.27 20.58
CA ILE A 8 -27.95 2.14 21.51
C ILE A 8 -27.83 1.42 22.85
N ALA A 9 -26.61 1.27 23.34
CA ALA A 9 -26.30 0.74 24.65
C ALA A 9 -25.46 1.74 25.45
N THR A 10 -26.06 2.26 26.51
CA THR A 10 -25.40 3.25 27.39
C THR A 10 -24.46 2.61 28.41
N GLY A 11 -24.58 1.30 28.65
CA GLY A 11 -23.73 0.53 29.56
C GLY A 11 -22.78 -0.45 28.86
N ALA A 12 -22.11 -1.27 29.66
CA ALA A 12 -21.32 -2.39 29.16
C ALA A 12 -22.24 -3.46 28.57
N MET A 13 -21.91 -3.94 27.37
CA MET A 13 -22.66 -4.97 26.68
C MET A 13 -21.76 -6.13 26.29
N LYS A 14 -22.26 -7.35 26.44
CA LYS A 14 -21.60 -8.56 25.96
C LYS A 14 -22.52 -9.32 25.01
N GLY A 15 -22.01 -9.73 23.85
CA GLY A 15 -22.74 -10.55 22.88
C GLY A 15 -22.73 -10.01 21.46
N VAL A 16 -23.87 -10.09 20.78
CA VAL A 16 -24.01 -9.66 19.37
C VAL A 16 -24.95 -8.45 19.27
N GLN A 17 -24.51 -7.40 18.59
CA GLN A 17 -25.31 -6.24 18.17
C GLN A 17 -25.34 -6.20 16.65
N ALA A 18 -26.52 -6.36 16.07
CA ALA A 18 -26.72 -6.30 14.63
C ALA A 18 -27.76 -5.23 14.27
N ALA A 19 -27.44 -4.33 13.34
CA ALA A 19 -28.36 -3.29 12.88
C ALA A 19 -28.17 -2.97 11.39
N VAL A 20 -29.23 -2.59 10.66
CA VAL A 20 -29.02 -2.07 9.29
C VAL A 20 -28.40 -0.66 9.36
N GLY A 21 -28.96 0.25 10.17
CA GLY A 21 -28.41 1.59 10.33
C GLY A 21 -27.10 1.61 11.11
N GLY A 22 -27.13 1.34 12.43
CA GLY A 22 -25.91 1.35 13.22
C GLY A 22 -26.00 0.86 14.65
N ASN A 23 -24.85 0.60 15.25
CA ASN A 23 -24.71 0.20 16.64
C ASN A 23 -23.86 1.22 17.39
N VAL A 24 -24.32 1.66 18.55
CA VAL A 24 -23.58 2.58 19.43
C VAL A 24 -23.52 1.97 20.82
N ALA A 25 -22.32 1.81 21.36
CA ALA A 25 -22.09 1.33 22.71
C ALA A 25 -21.05 2.18 23.42
N SER A 26 -21.12 2.27 24.76
CA SER A 26 -20.00 2.83 25.53
C SER A 26 -18.87 1.80 25.64
N SER A 27 -19.17 0.59 26.11
CA SER A 27 -18.23 -0.53 26.22
C SER A 27 -18.88 -1.78 25.65
N PHE A 28 -18.20 -2.51 24.77
CA PHE A 28 -18.77 -3.66 24.10
C PHE A 28 -17.77 -4.81 23.99
N THR A 29 -18.19 -6.00 24.37
CA THR A 29 -17.44 -7.24 24.21
C THR A 29 -18.22 -8.23 23.33
N GLY A 30 -17.73 -8.52 22.12
CA GLY A 30 -18.34 -9.48 21.21
C GLY A 30 -18.33 -9.02 19.75
N LEU A 31 -19.45 -9.19 19.04
CA LEU A 31 -19.61 -8.78 17.63
C LEU A 31 -20.59 -7.62 17.46
N GLN A 32 -20.13 -6.49 16.93
CA GLN A 32 -20.98 -5.44 16.37
C GLN A 32 -20.99 -5.57 14.84
N ALA A 33 -22.16 -5.73 14.25
CA ALA A 33 -22.35 -5.81 12.81
C ALA A 33 -23.39 -4.78 12.37
N SER A 34 -23.06 -3.90 11.43
CA SER A 34 -24.06 -3.05 10.80
C SER A 34 -23.73 -2.70 9.36
N THR A 35 -24.70 -2.22 8.59
CA THR A 35 -24.40 -1.70 7.25
C THR A 35 -23.79 -0.32 7.36
N GLY A 36 -24.35 0.58 8.18
CA GLY A 36 -23.84 1.94 8.29
C GLY A 36 -22.63 2.08 9.20
N LEU A 37 -22.88 2.16 10.51
CA LEU A 37 -21.86 2.56 11.48
C LEU A 37 -21.87 1.71 12.76
N ASN A 38 -20.69 1.26 13.17
CA ASN A 38 -20.46 0.76 14.53
C ASN A 38 -19.59 1.75 15.31
N TYR A 39 -20.06 2.13 16.49
CA TYR A 39 -19.29 2.95 17.43
C TYR A 39 -19.22 2.27 18.79
N ALA A 40 -18.00 2.20 19.34
CA ALA A 40 -17.76 1.81 20.72
C ALA A 40 -16.59 2.59 21.32
N ARG A 41 -16.74 3.17 22.51
CA ARG A 41 -15.59 3.82 23.18
C ARG A 41 -14.56 2.80 23.64
N GLY A 42 -15.02 1.68 24.21
CA GLY A 42 -14.20 0.48 24.46
C GLY A 42 -14.78 -0.71 23.69
N MET A 43 -13.95 -1.39 22.91
CA MET A 43 -14.36 -2.53 22.09
C MET A 43 -13.42 -3.70 22.31
N GLU A 44 -13.98 -4.86 22.65
CA GLU A 44 -13.30 -6.15 22.65
C GLU A 44 -14.02 -7.09 21.70
N GLY A 45 -13.35 -7.60 20.66
CA GLY A 45 -13.95 -8.46 19.65
C GLY A 45 -13.97 -7.81 18.27
N ALA A 46 -15.08 -7.92 17.53
CA ALA A 46 -15.14 -7.53 16.11
C ALA A 46 -16.21 -6.47 15.81
N GLN A 47 -15.84 -5.45 15.04
CA GLN A 47 -16.75 -4.48 14.42
C GLN A 47 -16.75 -4.69 12.90
N LEU A 48 -17.91 -4.98 12.33
CA LEU A 48 -18.13 -5.19 10.89
C LEU A 48 -19.14 -4.15 10.41
N SER A 49 -18.71 -3.14 9.64
CA SER A 49 -19.62 -2.16 9.02
C SER A 49 -18.92 -1.34 7.95
N LEU A 50 -19.64 -0.46 7.23
CA LEU A 50 -18.97 0.48 6.32
C LEU A 50 -18.04 1.43 7.10
N ILE A 51 -18.45 1.88 8.29
CA ILE A 51 -17.69 2.80 9.14
C ILE A 51 -17.61 2.27 10.57
N ASN A 52 -16.43 1.82 10.97
CA ASN A 52 -16.16 1.40 12.35
C ASN A 52 -15.38 2.49 13.09
N VAL A 53 -15.86 2.87 14.28
CA VAL A 53 -15.23 3.88 15.14
C VAL A 53 -15.05 3.31 16.55
N GLY A 54 -13.81 3.36 17.02
CA GLY A 54 -13.36 2.83 18.29
C GLY A 54 -12.56 3.85 19.09
N GLY A 55 -12.73 3.88 20.42
CA GLY A 55 -11.78 4.56 21.30
C GLY A 55 -10.56 3.69 21.55
N ASP A 56 -10.71 2.69 22.42
CA ASP A 56 -9.75 1.61 22.64
C ASP A 56 -10.35 0.30 22.09
N VAL A 57 -9.67 -0.33 21.14
CA VAL A 57 -10.15 -1.52 20.42
C VAL A 57 -9.16 -2.66 20.59
N SER A 58 -9.62 -3.78 21.12
CA SER A 58 -8.90 -5.05 21.18
C SER A 58 -9.63 -6.09 20.34
N GLY A 59 -9.18 -6.32 19.11
CA GLY A 59 -9.75 -7.31 18.19
C GLY A 59 -9.70 -6.89 16.73
N ALA A 60 -10.84 -6.83 16.05
CA ALA A 60 -10.89 -6.58 14.60
C ALA A 60 -11.90 -5.48 14.21
N GLN A 61 -11.49 -4.60 13.29
CA GLN A 61 -12.39 -3.69 12.57
C GLN A 61 -12.33 -4.02 11.08
N VAL A 62 -13.46 -4.37 10.47
CA VAL A 62 -13.55 -4.65 9.03
C VAL A 62 -14.61 -3.75 8.42
N GLY A 63 -14.19 -2.93 7.45
CA GLY A 63 -15.05 -1.91 6.87
C GLY A 63 -14.39 -1.10 5.76
N LEU A 64 -15.10 -0.13 5.21
CA LEU A 64 -14.46 0.80 4.27
C LEU A 64 -13.56 1.79 5.02
N VAL A 65 -14.04 2.26 6.18
CA VAL A 65 -13.33 3.20 7.03
C VAL A 65 -13.29 2.66 8.45
N ASN A 66 -12.08 2.48 8.98
CA ASN A 66 -11.84 2.03 10.35
C ASN A 66 -11.07 3.12 11.10
N ILE A 67 -11.60 3.55 12.24
CA ILE A 67 -11.00 4.60 13.07
C ILE A 67 -10.87 4.06 14.50
N ALA A 68 -9.67 4.19 15.08
CA ALA A 68 -9.38 3.83 16.45
C ALA A 68 -8.55 4.92 17.16
N GLY A 69 -8.73 5.09 18.47
CA GLY A 69 -7.77 5.80 19.30
C GLY A 69 -6.53 4.93 19.55
N LYS A 70 -6.75 3.79 20.20
CA LYS A 70 -5.77 2.70 20.35
C LYS A 70 -6.33 1.43 19.73
N MET A 71 -5.49 0.71 19.02
CA MET A 71 -5.83 -0.55 18.36
C MET A 71 -4.86 -1.65 18.78
N ASP A 72 -5.39 -2.77 19.25
CA ASP A 72 -4.68 -4.02 19.45
C ASP A 72 -5.39 -5.10 18.61
N GLY A 73 -4.80 -5.49 17.49
CA GLY A 73 -5.37 -6.45 16.54
C GLY A 73 -5.42 -5.95 15.09
N LEU A 74 -6.50 -6.21 14.35
CA LEU A 74 -6.55 -6.02 12.89
C LEU A 74 -7.54 -4.94 12.45
N GLN A 75 -7.09 -3.97 11.65
CA GLN A 75 -7.95 -3.12 10.84
C GLN A 75 -7.86 -3.55 9.37
N LEU A 76 -8.99 -3.88 8.75
CA LEU A 76 -9.08 -4.24 7.33
C LEU A 76 -10.06 -3.30 6.63
N GLY A 77 -9.58 -2.52 5.67
CA GLY A 77 -10.44 -1.59 4.96
C GLY A 77 -9.78 -0.79 3.85
N LEU A 78 -10.51 0.16 3.27
CA LEU A 78 -9.92 1.10 2.30
C LEU A 78 -9.10 2.16 3.03
N ILE A 79 -9.63 2.65 4.15
CA ILE A 79 -9.01 3.67 4.99
C ILE A 79 -8.96 3.16 6.43
N ASN A 80 -7.77 3.08 7.00
CA ASN A 80 -7.55 2.75 8.40
C ASN A 80 -6.84 3.92 9.09
N VAL A 81 -7.33 4.32 10.26
CA VAL A 81 -6.75 5.40 11.05
C VAL A 81 -6.65 4.95 12.50
N ALA A 82 -5.46 5.07 13.09
CA ALA A 82 -5.25 4.86 14.51
C ALA A 82 -4.19 5.82 15.08
N ARG A 83 -4.42 6.40 16.27
CA ARG A 83 -3.35 7.19 16.92
C ARG A 83 -2.22 6.29 17.42
N HIS A 84 -2.55 5.06 17.82
CA HIS A 84 -1.60 4.05 18.24
C HIS A 84 -2.15 2.66 17.88
N SER A 85 -1.32 1.78 17.32
CA SER A 85 -1.67 0.40 17.00
C SER A 85 -0.54 -0.55 17.38
N ASP A 86 -0.86 -1.57 18.17
CA ASP A 86 0.02 -2.71 18.45
C ASP A 86 -0.29 -3.91 17.54
N GLY A 87 -1.24 -3.74 16.60
CA GLY A 87 -1.50 -4.69 15.53
C GLY A 87 -1.43 -4.09 14.13
N GLU A 88 -2.10 -4.72 13.17
CA GLU A 88 -1.93 -4.46 11.74
C GLU A 88 -3.11 -3.73 11.10
N ALA A 89 -2.78 -2.87 10.13
CA ALA A 89 -3.74 -2.09 9.37
C ALA A 89 -3.57 -2.36 7.87
N LEU A 90 -4.38 -3.28 7.35
CA LEU A 90 -4.39 -3.64 5.94
C LEU A 90 -5.40 -2.77 5.20
N GLY A 91 -4.91 -1.92 4.30
CA GLY A 91 -5.76 -1.08 3.48
C GLY A 91 -5.01 -0.24 2.48
N ILE A 92 -5.76 0.40 1.57
CA ILE A 92 -5.16 1.30 0.57
C ILE A 92 -4.49 2.47 1.29
N LEU A 93 -5.21 3.09 2.24
CA LEU A 93 -4.74 4.22 3.03
C LEU A 93 -4.75 3.88 4.51
N SER A 94 -3.58 3.52 5.06
CA SER A 94 -3.42 3.23 6.49
C SER A 94 -2.57 4.31 7.16
N PHE A 95 -3.18 5.09 8.06
CA PHE A 95 -2.54 6.17 8.82
C PHE A 95 -2.45 5.79 10.30
N ILE A 96 -1.29 5.29 10.72
CA ILE A 96 -1.06 4.76 12.06
C ILE A 96 0.04 5.59 12.74
N GLY A 97 -0.26 6.18 13.90
CA GLY A 97 0.64 7.15 14.54
C GLY A 97 2.01 6.60 14.97
N ASN A 98 2.10 5.30 15.27
CA ASN A 98 3.34 4.56 15.56
C ASN A 98 3.71 3.56 14.43
N GLY A 99 3.15 3.73 13.25
CA GLY A 99 3.42 2.89 12.08
C GLY A 99 4.48 3.48 11.14
N GLN A 100 4.49 3.01 9.90
CA GLN A 100 5.38 3.53 8.86
C GLN A 100 4.86 4.88 8.33
N ALA A 101 5.77 5.84 8.14
CA ALA A 101 5.50 7.13 7.51
C ALA A 101 6.82 7.72 6.99
N ASN A 102 7.32 7.19 5.87
CA ASN A 102 8.65 7.49 5.35
C ASN A 102 8.58 8.00 3.90
N VAL A 103 9.58 8.78 3.50
CA VAL A 103 9.80 9.18 2.12
C VAL A 103 11.02 8.45 1.58
N GLN A 104 10.89 7.81 0.42
CA GLN A 104 12.01 7.15 -0.27
C GLN A 104 12.41 7.95 -1.51
N LEU A 105 13.71 8.06 -1.73
CA LEU A 105 14.30 8.58 -2.96
C LEU A 105 15.29 7.56 -3.50
N TRP A 106 15.10 7.04 -4.71
CA TRP A 106 16.00 6.04 -5.29
C TRP A 106 16.19 6.16 -6.79
N ALA A 107 17.30 5.64 -7.27
CA ALA A 107 17.58 5.41 -8.68
C ALA A 107 17.36 3.93 -9.01
N SER A 108 16.87 3.64 -10.21
CA SER A 108 16.71 2.27 -10.73
C SER A 108 16.98 2.20 -12.23
N ASP A 109 16.97 0.98 -12.75
CA ASP A 109 17.03 0.65 -14.19
C ASP A 109 15.80 1.15 -14.99
N ILE A 110 14.67 1.39 -14.30
CA ILE A 110 13.44 1.92 -14.92
C ILE A 110 13.50 3.45 -15.03
N ALA A 111 13.84 4.11 -13.91
CA ALA A 111 13.88 5.56 -13.81
C ALA A 111 15.06 5.99 -12.91
N TYR A 112 15.81 6.98 -13.37
CA TYR A 112 16.99 7.47 -12.65
C TYR A 112 16.63 8.18 -11.34
N THR A 113 15.41 8.70 -11.22
CA THR A 113 14.94 9.34 -10.01
C THR A 113 13.53 8.91 -9.72
N ASN A 114 13.32 8.31 -8.55
CA ASN A 114 12.01 7.91 -8.06
C ASN A 114 11.81 8.47 -6.67
N VAL A 115 10.61 8.98 -6.41
CA VAL A 115 10.17 9.44 -5.10
C VAL A 115 8.96 8.61 -4.70
N ALA A 116 8.97 8.08 -3.48
CA ALA A 116 7.77 7.45 -2.93
C ALA A 116 7.45 7.92 -1.53
N VAL A 117 6.16 7.88 -1.22
CA VAL A 117 5.65 7.96 0.14
C VAL A 117 5.23 6.56 0.57
N LYS A 118 5.72 6.14 1.74
CA LYS A 118 5.44 4.85 2.38
C LYS A 118 4.70 5.11 3.69
N PHE A 119 3.52 4.53 3.83
CA PHE A 119 2.72 4.69 5.04
C PHE A 119 1.93 3.41 5.38
N GLY A 120 1.74 3.13 6.67
CA GLY A 120 1.02 1.94 7.12
C GLY A 120 1.21 1.59 8.58
N SER A 121 0.90 0.35 8.97
CA SER A 121 1.18 -0.22 10.30
C SER A 121 2.67 -0.54 10.44
N GLN A 122 3.09 -1.15 11.56
CA GLN A 122 4.50 -1.42 11.83
C GLN A 122 5.12 -2.38 10.80
N HIS A 123 4.41 -3.45 10.45
CA HIS A 123 4.90 -4.50 9.56
C HIS A 123 4.33 -4.44 8.15
N PHE A 124 3.21 -3.77 7.92
CA PHE A 124 2.60 -3.63 6.59
C PHE A 124 2.52 -2.17 6.15
N HIS A 125 2.75 -1.93 4.87
CA HIS A 125 2.69 -0.59 4.32
C HIS A 125 2.13 -0.56 2.91
N THR A 126 1.56 0.59 2.57
CA THR A 126 1.30 1.01 1.20
C THR A 126 2.42 1.94 0.77
N LEU A 127 2.77 1.87 -0.50
CA LEU A 127 3.74 2.75 -1.14
C LEU A 127 3.12 3.38 -2.38
N LEU A 128 3.29 4.69 -2.55
CA LEU A 128 2.90 5.42 -3.77
C LEU A 128 4.16 6.05 -4.35
N THR A 129 4.42 5.82 -5.63
CA THR A 129 5.67 6.23 -6.28
C THR A 129 5.44 7.06 -7.53
N LEU A 130 6.34 8.02 -7.76
CA LEU A 130 6.53 8.74 -9.01
C LEU A 130 8.00 8.65 -9.42
N GLY A 131 8.24 8.15 -10.62
CA GLY A 131 9.55 8.03 -11.25
C GLY A 131 9.70 8.97 -12.45
N PHE A 132 10.91 9.47 -12.65
CA PHE A 132 11.28 10.33 -13.75
C PHE A 132 12.65 9.92 -14.29
N ASN A 133 12.75 9.89 -15.61
CA ASN A 133 14.00 9.75 -16.33
C ASN A 133 14.18 10.97 -17.26
N PRO A 134 15.17 11.86 -17.00
CA PRO A 134 15.43 12.99 -17.87
C PRO A 134 15.90 12.51 -19.24
N GLY A 135 15.14 12.85 -20.28
CA GLY A 135 15.52 12.53 -21.64
C GLY A 135 16.84 13.21 -22.03
N THR A 136 17.78 12.43 -22.53
CA THR A 136 19.05 12.89 -23.10
C THR A 136 18.96 12.91 -24.64
N HIS A 137 20.01 13.32 -25.35
CA HIS A 137 20.02 13.29 -26.82
C HIS A 137 19.78 11.89 -27.42
N THR A 138 19.97 10.83 -26.62
CA THR A 138 19.83 9.43 -27.02
C THR A 138 18.66 8.70 -26.34
N HIS A 139 18.06 9.24 -25.27
CA HIS A 139 17.01 8.56 -24.50
C HIS A 139 15.77 9.44 -24.34
N ARG A 140 14.57 8.86 -24.52
CA ARG A 140 13.31 9.60 -24.35
C ARG A 140 13.03 9.93 -22.89
N ARG A 141 12.26 11.01 -22.66
CA ARG A 141 11.75 11.34 -21.33
C ARG A 141 10.78 10.26 -20.90
N ARG A 142 10.92 9.76 -19.67
CA ARG A 142 10.02 8.73 -19.12
C ARG A 142 9.47 9.14 -17.78
N TYR A 143 8.20 8.84 -17.58
CA TYR A 143 7.50 9.01 -16.31
C TYR A 143 6.94 7.68 -15.87
N VAL A 144 7.06 7.40 -14.58
CA VAL A 144 6.52 6.21 -13.93
C VAL A 144 5.59 6.67 -12.82
N ALA A 145 4.40 6.10 -12.75
CA ALA A 145 3.49 6.34 -11.63
C ALA A 145 2.93 5.02 -11.16
N GLY A 146 3.06 4.71 -9.87
CA GLY A 146 2.71 3.40 -9.35
C GLY A 146 2.28 3.41 -7.91
N ALA A 147 1.66 2.29 -7.52
CA ALA A 147 1.25 2.01 -6.15
C ALA A 147 1.55 0.55 -5.82
N GLY A 148 1.77 0.27 -4.55
CA GLY A 148 2.08 -1.08 -4.10
C GLY A 148 1.84 -1.28 -2.62
N PHE A 149 2.00 -2.53 -2.21
CA PHE A 149 1.93 -2.97 -0.83
C PHE A 149 3.18 -3.76 -0.50
N GLY A 150 3.62 -3.68 0.75
CA GLY A 150 4.77 -4.44 1.18
C GLY A 150 4.79 -4.72 2.66
N THR A 151 5.72 -5.59 3.04
CA THR A 151 6.04 -5.87 4.43
C THR A 151 7.32 -5.17 4.83
N HIS A 152 7.48 -4.89 6.12
CA HIS A 152 8.67 -4.27 6.71
C HIS A 152 9.11 -5.05 7.94
N LEU A 153 10.37 -5.47 7.94
CA LEU A 153 10.98 -6.23 9.04
C LEU A 153 12.24 -5.51 9.51
N THR A 154 12.28 -5.09 10.77
CA THR A 154 13.45 -4.45 11.36
C THR A 154 14.22 -5.44 12.25
N LYS A 155 15.56 -5.44 12.12
CA LYS A 155 16.50 -6.18 12.98
C LYS A 155 17.69 -5.29 13.33
N GLY A 156 17.61 -4.64 14.50
CA GLY A 156 18.63 -3.70 14.95
C GLY A 156 18.67 -2.45 14.06
N SER A 157 19.84 -2.15 13.48
CA SER A 157 19.99 -1.04 12.52
C SER A 157 19.66 -1.44 11.08
N LEU A 158 19.34 -2.71 10.80
CA LEU A 158 18.99 -3.18 9.47
C LEU A 158 17.48 -3.38 9.36
N PHE A 159 16.93 -3.16 8.18
CA PHE A 159 15.57 -3.55 7.85
C PHE A 159 15.49 -4.20 6.48
N PHE A 160 14.40 -4.94 6.25
CA PHE A 160 14.11 -5.58 4.98
C PHE A 160 12.66 -5.30 4.60
N ASP A 161 12.46 -4.90 3.36
CA ASP A 161 11.15 -4.73 2.74
C ASP A 161 10.95 -5.74 1.62
N LEU A 162 9.73 -6.30 1.55
CA LEU A 162 9.26 -7.09 0.43
C LEU A 162 8.00 -6.42 -0.12
N ASP A 163 8.10 -5.87 -1.32
CA ASP A 163 7.02 -5.09 -1.92
C ASP A 163 6.51 -5.72 -3.22
N VAL A 164 5.21 -5.64 -3.44
CA VAL A 164 4.55 -5.88 -4.72
C VAL A 164 3.98 -4.55 -5.21
N MET A 165 4.32 -4.15 -6.42
CA MET A 165 3.94 -2.86 -7.00
C MET A 165 3.40 -3.02 -8.41
N GLY A 166 2.37 -2.24 -8.74
CA GLY A 166 1.90 -2.00 -10.09
C GLY A 166 2.16 -0.56 -10.49
N SER A 167 2.85 -0.38 -11.61
CA SER A 167 3.26 0.92 -12.14
C SER A 167 2.80 1.08 -13.57
N SER A 168 2.49 2.30 -13.95
CA SER A 168 2.25 2.72 -15.33
C SER A 168 3.48 3.44 -15.87
N VAL A 169 3.89 3.14 -17.10
CA VAL A 169 5.08 3.73 -17.74
C VAL A 169 4.65 4.55 -18.95
N HIS A 170 5.03 5.83 -18.98
CA HIS A 170 4.66 6.78 -20.02
C HIS A 170 5.90 7.42 -20.64
N ALA A 171 5.90 7.54 -21.97
CA ALA A 171 6.93 8.25 -22.72
C ALA A 171 6.47 9.69 -23.01
N ASP A 172 7.40 10.64 -22.93
CA ASP A 172 7.26 12.05 -23.33
C ASP A 172 6.24 12.91 -22.54
N ASN A 173 5.06 12.40 -22.17
CA ASN A 173 4.04 13.08 -21.36
C ASN A 173 3.25 12.11 -20.45
N LEU A 174 2.86 12.57 -19.26
CA LEU A 174 2.08 11.80 -18.26
C LEU A 174 0.60 11.56 -18.63
N PHE A 175 0.02 12.35 -19.53
CA PHE A 175 -1.44 12.40 -19.78
C PHE A 175 -1.84 12.33 -21.26
N ARG A 176 -0.97 11.83 -22.15
CA ARG A 176 -1.29 11.77 -23.58
C ARG A 176 -1.89 10.40 -23.92
N ASP A 177 -3.15 10.37 -24.35
CA ASP A 177 -3.95 9.18 -24.70
C ASP A 177 -3.42 8.36 -25.91
N GLY A 178 -2.20 8.61 -26.40
CA GLY A 178 -1.68 8.07 -27.66
C GLY A 178 -0.57 7.01 -27.56
N ASP A 179 -0.05 6.71 -26.37
CA ASP A 179 1.15 5.87 -26.20
C ASP A 179 0.88 4.43 -25.74
N GLY A 180 -0.40 4.03 -25.72
CA GLY A 180 -0.83 2.72 -25.24
C GLY A 180 -0.70 2.60 -23.71
N THR A 181 -1.59 1.85 -23.09
CA THR A 181 -1.46 1.52 -21.66
C THR A 181 -0.23 0.64 -21.51
N ASN A 182 0.77 0.99 -20.70
CA ASN A 182 1.89 0.09 -20.40
C ASN A 182 1.88 -0.20 -18.90
N VAL A 183 1.77 -1.48 -18.53
CA VAL A 183 1.67 -1.91 -17.14
C VAL A 183 2.94 -2.64 -16.75
N LEU A 184 3.61 -2.12 -15.72
CA LEU A 184 4.81 -2.67 -15.12
C LEU A 184 4.46 -3.26 -13.74
N GLY A 185 4.46 -4.58 -13.63
CA GLY A 185 4.46 -5.28 -12.35
C GLY A 185 5.87 -5.38 -11.78
N GLN A 186 6.04 -5.12 -10.50
CA GLN A 186 7.35 -5.17 -9.83
C GLN A 186 7.25 -5.93 -8.51
N LEU A 187 8.20 -6.85 -8.29
CA LEU A 187 8.45 -7.48 -7.01
C LEU A 187 9.80 -6.97 -6.48
N ARG A 188 9.82 -6.29 -5.34
CA ARG A 188 11.03 -5.63 -4.81
C ARG A 188 11.45 -6.30 -3.51
N LEU A 189 12.71 -6.67 -3.41
CA LEU A 189 13.35 -7.05 -2.15
C LEU A 189 14.40 -5.99 -1.81
N VAL A 190 14.15 -5.23 -0.74
CA VAL A 190 14.99 -4.09 -0.34
C VAL A 190 15.60 -4.35 1.01
N ALA A 191 16.91 -4.16 1.12
CA ALA A 191 17.61 -4.07 2.40
C ALA A 191 17.90 -2.60 2.71
N GLY A 192 17.66 -2.21 3.95
CA GLY A 192 17.92 -0.87 4.45
C GLY A 192 18.86 -0.88 5.65
N TRP A 193 19.74 0.10 5.71
CA TRP A 193 20.60 0.34 6.86
C TRP A 193 20.32 1.71 7.47
N GLN A 194 19.77 1.71 8.68
CA GLN A 194 19.44 2.89 9.47
C GLN A 194 20.73 3.53 10.01
N VAL A 195 21.25 4.53 9.30
CA VAL A 195 22.50 5.23 9.65
C VAL A 195 22.25 6.30 10.71
N ALA A 196 21.10 6.97 10.67
CA ALA A 196 20.69 7.96 11.67
C ALA A 196 19.20 7.82 11.99
N LYS A 197 18.68 8.53 12.99
CA LYS A 197 17.28 8.38 13.46
C LYS A 197 16.21 8.58 12.38
N ARG A 198 16.49 9.35 11.33
CA ARG A 198 15.57 9.69 10.22
C ARG A 198 16.25 9.57 8.85
N PHE A 199 17.25 8.70 8.76
CA PHE A 199 18.00 8.51 7.51
C PHE A 199 18.50 7.08 7.42
N ALA A 200 18.11 6.41 6.36
CA ALA A 200 18.59 5.08 6.01
C ALA A 200 19.07 5.03 4.57
N LEU A 201 20.12 4.25 4.34
CA LEU A 201 20.53 3.86 3.00
C LEU A 201 19.74 2.62 2.60
N ILE A 202 19.21 2.59 1.37
CA ILE A 202 18.46 1.44 0.86
C ILE A 202 19.10 0.92 -0.42
N GLY A 203 19.08 -0.40 -0.57
CA GLY A 203 19.51 -1.08 -1.78
C GLY A 203 18.72 -2.38 -1.96
N GLY A 204 18.38 -2.72 -3.19
CA GLY A 204 17.51 -3.85 -3.44
C GLY A 204 17.60 -4.40 -4.85
N VAL A 205 17.02 -5.59 -4.99
CA VAL A 205 16.80 -6.26 -6.27
C VAL A 205 15.32 -6.23 -6.61
N VAL A 206 15.02 -6.16 -7.91
CA VAL A 206 13.65 -6.05 -8.42
C VAL A 206 13.42 -7.08 -9.50
N GLY A 207 12.30 -7.81 -9.44
CA GLY A 207 11.78 -8.55 -10.58
C GLY A 207 10.77 -7.68 -11.31
N ASN A 208 11.06 -7.31 -12.56
CA ASN A 208 10.19 -6.48 -13.38
C ASN A 208 9.45 -7.33 -14.41
N THR A 209 8.15 -7.07 -14.59
CA THR A 209 7.32 -7.64 -15.65
C THR A 209 6.57 -6.51 -16.34
N LEU A 210 6.95 -6.18 -17.57
CA LEU A 210 6.29 -5.15 -18.38
C LEU A 210 5.38 -5.81 -19.40
N VAL A 211 4.15 -5.33 -19.47
CA VAL A 211 3.17 -5.68 -20.49
C VAL A 211 2.84 -4.44 -21.30
N THR A 212 3.01 -4.54 -22.61
CA THR A 212 2.79 -3.46 -23.57
C THR A 212 1.83 -3.93 -24.66
N TRP A 213 0.89 -3.08 -25.05
CA TRP A 213 -0.16 -3.39 -26.04
C TRP A 213 -0.03 -2.53 -27.32
N ASP A 214 1.18 -2.17 -27.73
CA ASP A 214 1.48 -1.47 -29.00
C ASP A 214 2.25 -2.41 -29.95
N ASN A 215 1.97 -2.31 -31.26
CA ASN A 215 2.69 -2.98 -32.35
C ASN A 215 4.12 -2.43 -32.57
N GLY A 216 4.60 -1.56 -31.68
CA GLY A 216 5.90 -0.90 -31.73
C GLY A 216 6.67 -1.12 -30.43
N ASP A 217 7.85 -1.71 -30.55
CA ASP A 217 8.67 -2.07 -29.41
C ASP A 217 9.51 -0.89 -28.90
N ARG A 218 8.85 0.08 -28.28
CA ARG A 218 9.47 1.36 -27.90
C ARG A 218 10.34 1.30 -26.64
N TRP A 219 10.50 0.13 -26.03
CA TRP A 219 11.08 -0.03 -24.69
C TRP A 219 12.31 -0.96 -24.65
N GLU A 220 12.98 -1.16 -25.79
CA GLU A 220 14.21 -1.97 -25.91
C GLU A 220 15.36 -1.53 -24.99
N GLU A 221 15.31 -0.31 -24.45
CA GLU A 221 16.34 0.25 -23.56
C GLU A 221 16.11 -0.02 -22.05
N LEU A 222 15.11 -0.82 -21.68
CA LEU A 222 14.82 -1.11 -20.26
C LEU A 222 15.60 -2.32 -19.73
N GLY A 223 16.09 -2.19 -18.51
CA GLY A 223 16.70 -3.29 -17.75
C GLY A 223 18.22 -3.34 -17.81
N ILE A 224 18.80 -4.00 -16.81
CA ILE A 224 20.24 -4.25 -16.71
C ILE A 224 20.46 -5.77 -16.64
N GLY A 225 20.63 -6.42 -17.78
CA GLY A 225 20.98 -7.85 -17.84
C GLY A 225 20.07 -8.68 -18.74
N PRO A 226 19.93 -10.00 -18.47
CA PRO A 226 19.19 -10.89 -19.35
C PRO A 226 17.71 -10.54 -19.32
N GLU A 227 17.13 -10.47 -20.51
CA GLU A 227 15.73 -10.16 -20.71
C GLU A 227 15.02 -11.35 -21.34
N TRP A 228 13.86 -11.72 -20.80
CA TRP A 228 12.95 -12.67 -21.41
C TRP A 228 11.79 -11.93 -22.06
N ARG A 229 11.65 -12.12 -23.37
CA ARG A 229 10.62 -11.49 -24.17
C ARG A 229 9.72 -12.53 -24.81
N SER A 230 8.41 -12.33 -24.69
CA SER A 230 7.40 -13.10 -25.41
C SER A 230 6.43 -12.14 -26.09
N THR A 231 6.20 -12.34 -27.38
CA THR A 231 5.25 -11.54 -28.17
C THR A 231 4.15 -12.46 -28.69
N SER A 232 2.90 -12.06 -28.49
CA SER A 232 1.69 -12.82 -28.82
C SER A 232 0.73 -11.96 -29.66
N ASP A 233 -0.39 -12.56 -30.10
CA ASP A 233 -1.48 -11.88 -30.80
C ASP A 233 -1.03 -11.06 -32.02
N GLY A 234 -0.21 -11.70 -32.88
CA GLY A 234 0.25 -11.10 -34.12
C GLY A 234 1.20 -9.90 -33.97
N GLY A 235 1.78 -9.69 -32.77
CA GLY A 235 2.68 -8.56 -32.51
C GLY A 235 2.10 -7.48 -31.60
N SER A 236 0.81 -7.58 -31.25
CA SER A 236 0.09 -6.53 -30.52
C SER A 236 0.32 -6.54 -29.01
N THR A 237 0.72 -7.68 -28.42
CA THR A 237 1.04 -7.77 -27.00
C THR A 237 2.46 -8.29 -26.82
N THR A 238 3.29 -7.53 -26.11
CA THR A 238 4.64 -7.93 -25.73
C THR A 238 4.77 -7.95 -24.21
N VAL A 239 5.27 -9.07 -23.69
CA VAL A 239 5.61 -9.27 -22.28
C VAL A 239 7.11 -9.35 -22.15
N ARG A 240 7.69 -8.52 -21.28
CA ARG A 240 9.12 -8.48 -20.97
C ARG A 240 9.33 -8.73 -19.50
N VAL A 241 10.29 -9.58 -19.16
CA VAL A 241 10.68 -9.88 -17.78
C VAL A 241 12.18 -9.74 -17.63
N TRP A 242 12.64 -9.03 -16.60
CA TRP A 242 14.07 -8.84 -16.33
C TRP A 242 14.34 -8.56 -14.85
N PRO A 243 15.57 -8.85 -14.37
CA PRO A 243 16.03 -8.41 -13.07
C PRO A 243 16.46 -6.93 -13.12
N GLY A 244 16.09 -6.18 -12.10
CA GLY A 244 16.49 -4.80 -11.87
C GLY A 244 17.15 -4.62 -10.52
N VAL A 245 17.68 -3.42 -10.29
CA VAL A 245 18.26 -3.03 -9.01
C VAL A 245 17.77 -1.64 -8.64
N LEU A 246 17.77 -1.36 -7.34
CA LEU A 246 17.53 -0.02 -6.83
C LEU A 246 18.56 0.34 -5.76
N LEU A 247 18.92 1.62 -5.73
CA LEU A 247 19.79 2.20 -4.72
C LEU A 247 19.27 3.60 -4.37
N GLY A 248 19.23 3.92 -3.08
CA GLY A 248 18.66 5.18 -2.64
C GLY A 248 18.74 5.41 -1.16
N VAL A 249 17.87 6.30 -0.69
CA VAL A 249 17.72 6.67 0.72
C VAL A 249 16.26 6.63 1.15
N GLN A 250 16.06 6.47 2.46
CA GLN A 250 14.77 6.62 3.13
C GLN A 250 14.89 7.64 4.26
N LEU A 251 13.89 8.52 4.36
CA LEU A 251 13.76 9.62 5.31
C LEU A 251 12.51 9.46 6.17
#